data_AF-A0A8X6L7R6-F1
#
_entry.id   AF-A0A8X6L7R6-F1
#
_cell.length_a   1.000
_cell.length_b   1.000
_cell.length_c   1.000
_cell.angle_alpha   90.00
_cell.angle_beta   90.00
_cell.angle_gamma   90.00
#
_symmetry.space_group_name_H-M   'P 1'
#
loop_
_entity.id
_entity.type
_entity.pdbx_description
1 polymer ?
#
loop_
_entity_poly.entity_id
_entity_poly.type
_entity_poly.pdbx_seq_one_letter_code
_entity_poly.pdbx_strand_id
1 'polypeptide(L)'
;MSEKIANNYVGLVNYQELESNILSSIREDGALTPLIKKLLEASLEGEMESHLSNNRNEENNRRNGKNSKTLRTSSGSFELLTPRDREGSFEPQIVKKRQTNLHPELETKILSTFASGMGYRDIVSHVEEIYDHKISAAEISSITDKLLPVINEWRSPPLQSVYPIVFMDGMFFKVKEIAFERSLLKYVASKDAKSFLSDLKKVYQASSKKIAENYLLELDEKWGTKYPMVLAE
;
A
#
# COMPACT_ATOMS: atom_id res chain seq x y z
N MET A 1 -18.91 41.16 7.23
CA MET A 1 -17.58 40.52 7.12
C MET A 1 -17.44 39.35 8.11
N SER A 2 -18.51 38.60 8.43
CA SER A 2 -18.51 37.57 9.48
C SER A 2 -19.06 36.20 9.05
N GLU A 3 -19.50 36.02 7.80
CA GLU A 3 -19.97 34.70 7.30
C GLU A 3 -18.93 33.96 6.44
N LYS A 4 -17.89 34.65 5.95
CA LYS A 4 -16.86 34.03 5.08
C LYS A 4 -15.81 33.20 5.82
N ILE A 5 -15.74 33.28 7.15
CA ILE A 5 -14.72 32.58 7.95
C ILE A 5 -15.26 31.25 8.50
N ALA A 6 -16.58 31.09 8.59
CA ALA A 6 -17.21 29.90 9.19
C ALA A 6 -17.26 28.67 8.26
N ASN A 7 -17.22 28.85 6.93
CA ASN A 7 -17.38 27.75 5.98
C ASN A 7 -16.10 26.96 5.64
N ASN A 8 -14.93 27.31 6.23
CA ASN A 8 -13.67 26.58 5.99
C ASN A 8 -13.40 25.44 6.98
N TYR A 9 -14.24 25.24 8.01
CA TYR A 9 -14.02 24.23 9.05
C TYR A 9 -14.96 23.01 8.96
N VAL A 10 -15.59 22.78 7.81
CA VAL A 10 -16.30 21.53 7.51
C VAL A 10 -15.78 20.96 6.19
N GLY A 11 -14.46 20.94 6.04
CA GLY A 11 -13.80 20.14 5.02
C GLY A 11 -13.55 18.75 5.58
N LEU A 12 -14.54 17.85 5.52
CA LEU A 12 -14.21 16.44 5.37
C LEU A 12 -13.37 16.38 4.10
N VAL A 13 -12.06 16.32 4.28
CA VAL A 13 -11.09 16.16 3.20
C VAL A 13 -11.60 15.02 2.34
N ASN A 14 -12.15 15.36 1.18
CA ASN A 14 -12.73 14.37 0.28
C ASN A 14 -11.55 13.60 -0.31
N TYR A 15 -11.27 12.43 0.26
CA TYR A 15 -10.16 11.60 -0.15
C TYR A 15 -10.21 11.29 -1.65
N GLN A 16 -11.40 11.18 -2.25
CA GLN A 16 -11.56 10.98 -3.69
C GLN A 16 -11.12 12.20 -4.50
N GLU A 17 -11.28 13.41 -3.96
CA GLU A 17 -10.89 14.68 -4.59
C GLU A 17 -9.40 14.98 -4.40
N LEU A 18 -8.82 14.56 -3.27
CA LEU A 18 -7.38 14.59 -3.09
C LEU A 18 -6.68 13.52 -3.91
N GLU A 19 -7.22 12.31 -3.99
CA GLU A 19 -6.76 11.28 -4.92
C GLU A 19 -6.83 11.80 -6.35
N SER A 20 -7.93 12.42 -6.77
CA SER A 20 -8.03 12.95 -8.14
C SER A 20 -7.05 14.09 -8.42
N ASN A 21 -6.77 14.96 -7.44
CA ASN A 21 -5.82 16.07 -7.56
C ASN A 21 -4.34 15.64 -7.46
N ILE A 22 -4.04 14.63 -6.64
CA ILE A 22 -2.72 13.99 -6.61
C ILE A 22 -2.52 13.23 -7.92
N LEU A 23 -3.52 12.50 -8.40
CA LEU A 23 -3.47 11.82 -9.68
C LEU A 23 -3.34 12.79 -10.86
N SER A 24 -3.96 13.98 -10.82
CA SER A 24 -3.80 15.00 -11.87
C SER A 24 -2.41 15.63 -11.87
N SER A 25 -1.85 15.95 -10.70
CA SER A 25 -0.48 16.49 -10.60
C SER A 25 0.61 15.47 -10.97
N ILE A 26 0.44 14.19 -10.63
CA ILE A 26 1.41 13.14 -11.04
C ILE A 26 1.26 12.80 -12.54
N ARG A 27 0.11 13.06 -13.16
CA ARG A 27 -0.11 12.90 -14.61
C ARG A 27 0.68 13.89 -15.47
N GLU A 28 0.96 15.10 -14.97
CA GLU A 28 1.67 16.14 -15.74
C GLU A 28 3.17 15.84 -15.91
N ASP A 29 3.82 15.20 -14.93
CA ASP A 29 5.28 14.96 -14.93
C ASP A 29 5.73 13.58 -15.42
N GLY A 30 4.83 12.76 -15.97
CA GLY A 30 5.18 11.42 -16.47
C GLY A 30 5.69 10.46 -15.40
N ALA A 31 5.64 10.82 -14.12
CA ALA A 31 6.05 10.00 -12.98
C ALA A 31 5.20 8.72 -12.82
N LEU A 32 3.97 8.74 -13.35
CA LEU A 32 3.11 7.56 -13.41
C LEU A 32 3.59 6.53 -14.42
N THR A 33 4.26 6.96 -15.49
CA THR A 33 4.67 6.06 -16.57
C THR A 33 5.69 5.00 -16.11
N PRO A 34 6.76 5.34 -15.36
CA PRO A 34 7.64 4.36 -14.73
C PRO A 34 6.95 3.44 -13.74
N LEU A 35 5.95 3.96 -13.01
CA LEU A 35 5.22 3.21 -11.99
C LEU A 35 4.29 2.16 -12.61
N ILE A 36 3.49 2.57 -13.60
CA ILE A 36 2.66 1.67 -14.41
C ILE A 36 3.54 0.62 -15.10
N LYS A 37 4.71 1.02 -15.64
CA LYS A 37 5.68 0.09 -16.21
C LYS A 37 6.13 -0.96 -15.19
N LYS A 38 6.67 -0.54 -14.05
CA LYS A 38 7.17 -1.46 -13.01
C LYS A 38 6.07 -2.42 -12.54
N LEU A 39 4.85 -1.93 -12.34
CA LEU A 39 3.71 -2.75 -11.93
C LEU A 39 3.35 -3.79 -13.00
N LEU A 40 3.21 -3.38 -14.26
CA LEU A 40 2.86 -4.31 -15.34
C LEU A 40 3.94 -5.37 -15.57
N GLU A 41 5.23 -5.01 -15.46
CA GLU A 41 6.34 -5.98 -15.55
C GLU A 41 6.28 -7.00 -14.40
N ALA A 42 6.06 -6.54 -13.17
CA ALA A 42 5.94 -7.41 -12.00
C ALA A 42 4.70 -8.33 -12.08
N SER A 43 3.54 -7.80 -12.51
CA SER A 43 2.33 -8.61 -12.70
C SER A 43 2.53 -9.69 -13.76
N LEU A 44 3.13 -9.35 -14.90
CA LEU A 44 3.42 -10.32 -15.97
C LEU A 44 4.44 -11.38 -15.53
N GLU A 45 5.39 -11.02 -14.68
CA GLU A 45 6.32 -11.99 -14.08
C GLU A 45 5.59 -12.97 -13.14
N GLY A 46 4.63 -12.48 -12.35
CA GLY A 46 3.75 -13.31 -11.52
C GLY A 46 2.89 -14.27 -12.36
N GLU A 47 2.25 -13.75 -13.42
CA GLU A 47 1.48 -14.58 -14.36
C GLU A 47 2.35 -15.70 -14.99
N MET A 48 3.58 -15.36 -15.41
CA MET A 48 4.53 -16.33 -15.97
C MET A 48 4.99 -17.37 -14.94
N GLU A 49 5.21 -16.97 -13.69
CA GLU A 49 5.58 -17.89 -12.61
C GLU A 49 4.48 -18.91 -12.34
N SER A 50 3.24 -18.44 -12.27
CA SER A 50 2.09 -19.33 -12.13
C SER A 50 1.96 -20.28 -13.32
N HIS A 51 2.03 -19.77 -14.56
CA HIS A 51 1.94 -20.57 -15.78
C HIS A 51 2.96 -21.72 -15.81
N LEU A 52 4.20 -21.44 -15.43
CA LEU A 52 5.25 -22.47 -15.37
C LEU A 52 5.06 -23.44 -14.20
N SER A 53 4.50 -22.99 -13.09
CA SER A 53 4.20 -23.85 -11.94
C SER A 53 3.08 -24.85 -12.24
N ASN A 54 2.05 -24.41 -12.98
CA ASN A 54 0.92 -25.25 -13.39
C ASN A 54 1.32 -26.28 -14.46
N ASN A 55 2.23 -25.90 -15.37
CA ASN A 55 2.71 -26.78 -16.45
C ASN A 55 4.01 -27.53 -16.10
N ARG A 56 4.31 -27.75 -14.80
CA ARG A 56 5.54 -28.44 -14.36
C ARG A 56 5.74 -29.84 -14.94
N ASN A 57 4.68 -30.49 -15.42
CA ASN A 57 4.74 -31.80 -16.04
C ASN A 57 5.27 -31.76 -17.48
N GLU A 58 5.32 -30.60 -18.11
CA GLU A 58 5.95 -30.39 -19.42
C GLU A 58 7.45 -30.09 -19.22
N GLU A 59 8.29 -31.13 -19.11
CA GLU A 59 9.73 -31.02 -18.78
C GLU A 59 10.54 -30.07 -19.71
N ASN A 60 10.00 -29.74 -20.89
CA ASN A 60 10.64 -28.89 -21.89
C ASN A 60 10.33 -27.40 -21.76
N ASN A 61 9.24 -27.01 -21.11
CA ASN A 61 8.86 -25.60 -21.09
C ASN A 61 9.56 -24.84 -19.97
N ARG A 62 10.31 -23.79 -20.33
CA ARG A 62 11.13 -22.97 -19.43
C ARG A 62 11.10 -21.50 -19.86
N ARG A 63 11.48 -20.58 -18.96
CA ARG A 63 11.64 -19.16 -19.29
C ARG A 63 12.69 -18.98 -20.38
N ASN A 64 12.39 -18.18 -21.39
CA ASN A 64 13.25 -17.89 -22.53
C ASN A 64 13.32 -16.38 -22.81
N GLY A 65 13.84 -15.64 -21.84
CA GLY A 65 14.08 -14.19 -21.96
C GLY A 65 12.82 -13.33 -21.88
N LYS A 66 12.95 -12.09 -22.37
CA LYS A 66 11.89 -11.07 -22.40
C LYS A 66 11.78 -10.46 -23.80
N ASN A 67 10.56 -10.20 -24.25
CA ASN A 67 10.28 -9.39 -25.44
C ASN A 67 9.95 -7.95 -25.01
N SER A 68 10.29 -6.96 -25.84
CA SER A 68 9.84 -5.59 -25.65
C SER A 68 8.60 -5.29 -26.50
N LYS A 69 7.69 -4.48 -25.96
CA LYS A 69 6.61 -3.85 -26.73
C LYS A 69 6.36 -2.42 -26.23
N THR A 70 6.11 -1.49 -27.14
CA THR A 70 5.77 -0.11 -26.79
C THR A 70 4.28 -0.02 -26.46
N LEU A 71 3.96 0.36 -25.22
CA LEU A 71 2.60 0.62 -24.77
C LEU A 71 2.30 2.12 -24.78
N ARG A 72 1.10 2.46 -25.24
CA ARG A 72 0.52 3.80 -25.20
C ARG A 72 -0.50 3.88 -24.07
N THR A 73 -0.34 4.87 -23.21
CA THR A 73 -1.24 5.21 -22.11
C THR A 73 -1.79 6.62 -22.25
N SER A 74 -2.75 7.00 -21.41
CA SER A 74 -3.33 8.35 -21.41
C SER A 74 -2.32 9.44 -21.08
N SER A 75 -1.28 9.12 -20.30
CA SER A 75 -0.25 10.05 -19.82
C SER A 75 1.07 9.98 -20.61
N GLY A 76 1.21 9.06 -21.57
CA GLY A 76 2.45 8.93 -22.35
C GLY A 76 2.65 7.56 -23.01
N SER A 77 3.88 7.25 -23.40
CA SER A 77 4.23 5.93 -23.93
C SER A 77 5.51 5.41 -23.29
N PHE A 78 5.60 4.10 -23.09
CA PHE A 78 6.78 3.46 -22.54
C PHE A 78 7.03 2.07 -23.14
N GLU A 79 8.27 1.62 -23.03
CA GLU A 79 8.66 0.26 -23.38
C GLU A 79 8.39 -0.69 -22.22
N LEU A 80 7.53 -1.68 -22.47
CA LEU A 80 7.18 -2.74 -21.55
C LEU A 80 7.96 -4.02 -21.90
N LEU A 81 8.61 -4.60 -20.89
CA LEU A 81 9.27 -5.91 -21.02
C LEU A 81 8.31 -7.03 -20.61
N THR A 82 7.93 -7.87 -21.56
CA THR A 82 7.06 -9.03 -21.32
C THR A 82 7.88 -10.32 -21.26
N PRO A 83 7.71 -11.16 -20.22
CA PRO A 83 8.39 -12.45 -20.15
C PRO A 83 7.89 -13.41 -21.24
N ARG A 84 8.77 -14.31 -21.68
CA ARG A 84 8.47 -15.31 -22.70
C ARG A 84 8.86 -16.71 -22.22
N ASP A 85 8.06 -17.71 -22.58
CA ASP A 85 8.35 -19.13 -22.40
C ASP A 85 8.95 -19.73 -23.68
N ARG A 86 9.62 -20.87 -23.55
CA ARG A 86 10.31 -21.54 -24.66
C ARG A 86 9.34 -22.00 -25.74
N GLU A 87 8.20 -22.54 -25.33
CA GLU A 87 7.19 -23.09 -26.25
C GLU A 87 6.23 -22.02 -26.79
N GLY A 88 6.21 -20.82 -26.20
CA GLY A 88 5.31 -19.74 -26.62
C GLY A 88 3.85 -19.92 -26.17
N SER A 89 3.61 -20.90 -25.30
CA SER A 89 2.31 -21.27 -24.73
C SER A 89 1.75 -20.23 -23.76
N PHE A 90 2.61 -19.38 -23.16
CA PHE A 90 2.18 -18.40 -22.18
C PHE A 90 1.26 -17.34 -22.79
N GLU A 91 0.05 -17.16 -22.25
CA GLU A 91 -0.92 -16.18 -22.75
C GLU A 91 -1.33 -15.17 -21.64
N PRO A 92 -0.70 -13.97 -21.62
CA PRO A 92 -0.90 -13.00 -20.56
C PRO A 92 -2.30 -12.40 -20.57
N GLN A 93 -2.86 -12.19 -19.39
CA GLN A 93 -4.23 -11.69 -19.21
C GLN A 93 -4.29 -10.16 -19.07
N ILE A 94 -3.38 -9.55 -18.30
CA ILE A 94 -3.38 -8.09 -18.07
C ILE A 94 -3.12 -7.28 -19.33
N VAL A 95 -2.13 -7.72 -20.13
CA VAL A 95 -1.79 -7.10 -21.41
C VAL A 95 -1.53 -8.18 -22.43
N LYS A 96 -2.50 -8.38 -23.33
CA LYS A 96 -2.48 -9.44 -24.34
C LYS A 96 -1.27 -9.35 -25.28
N LYS A 97 -0.98 -10.46 -25.96
CA LYS A 97 0.04 -10.51 -27.03
C LYS A 97 -0.31 -9.47 -28.10
N ARG A 98 0.71 -8.69 -28.52
CA ARG A 98 0.59 -7.62 -29.54
C ARG A 98 -0.32 -6.44 -29.17
N GLN A 99 -0.88 -6.38 -27.96
CA GLN A 99 -1.62 -5.22 -27.50
C GLN A 99 -0.66 -4.04 -27.26
N THR A 100 -0.91 -2.92 -27.95
CA THR A 100 -0.09 -1.69 -27.89
C THR A 100 -0.77 -0.54 -27.15
N ASN A 101 -2.09 -0.61 -26.94
CA ASN A 101 -2.86 0.44 -26.27
C ASN A 101 -3.42 -0.11 -24.96
N LEU A 102 -3.21 0.63 -23.88
CA LEU A 102 -3.79 0.35 -22.58
C LEU A 102 -5.13 1.09 -22.46
N HIS A 103 -6.15 0.45 -21.90
CA HIS A 103 -7.44 1.08 -21.70
C HIS A 103 -7.37 2.06 -20.50
N PRO A 104 -7.90 3.29 -20.59
CA PRO A 104 -7.82 4.28 -19.49
C PRO A 104 -8.42 3.80 -18.15
N GLU A 105 -9.40 2.90 -18.21
CA GLU A 105 -9.98 2.28 -17.02
C GLU A 105 -8.98 1.38 -16.29
N LEU A 106 -8.20 0.59 -17.04
CA LEU A 106 -7.17 -0.28 -16.47
C LEU A 106 -6.04 0.56 -15.84
N GLU A 107 -5.68 1.69 -16.44
CA GLU A 107 -4.76 2.65 -15.83
C GLU A 107 -5.29 3.16 -14.49
N THR A 108 -6.58 3.52 -14.43
CA THR A 108 -7.20 4.03 -13.21
C THR A 108 -7.21 2.98 -12.09
N LYS A 109 -7.50 1.71 -12.43
CA LYS A 109 -7.43 0.59 -11.47
C LYS A 109 -5.99 0.28 -11.00
N ILE A 110 -5.02 0.38 -11.90
CA ILE A 110 -3.60 0.24 -11.54
C ILE A 110 -3.19 1.36 -10.58
N LEU A 111 -3.63 2.59 -10.84
CA LEU A 111 -3.33 3.75 -10.01
C LEU A 111 -4.04 3.68 -8.66
N SER A 112 -5.28 3.21 -8.60
CA SER A 112 -5.99 3.02 -7.34
C SER A 112 -5.31 1.99 -6.44
N THR A 113 -4.62 1.00 -7.02
CA THR A 113 -3.79 0.05 -6.27
C THR A 113 -2.63 0.74 -5.52
N PHE A 114 -2.04 1.79 -6.10
CA PHE A 114 -0.97 2.56 -5.45
C PHE A 114 -1.48 3.65 -4.52
N ALA A 115 -2.56 4.33 -4.90
CA ALA A 115 -3.17 5.41 -4.13
C ALA A 115 -3.82 4.88 -2.85
N SER A 116 -4.41 3.69 -2.89
CA SER A 116 -5.04 3.07 -1.73
C SER A 116 -3.97 2.57 -0.76
N GLY A 117 -3.83 3.27 0.37
CA GLY A 117 -2.87 3.01 1.45
C GLY A 117 -3.16 1.76 2.28
N MET A 118 -3.58 0.67 1.64
CA MET A 118 -4.14 -0.47 2.33
C MET A 118 -3.20 -1.68 2.35
N GLY A 119 -3.47 -2.61 3.28
CA GLY A 119 -2.60 -3.75 3.58
C GLY A 119 -2.68 -4.84 2.52
N TYR A 120 -2.06 -5.98 2.80
CA TYR A 120 -2.01 -7.12 1.86
C TYR A 120 -3.39 -7.49 1.27
N ARG A 121 -4.44 -7.48 2.11
CA ARG A 121 -5.81 -7.89 1.71
C ARG A 121 -6.44 -6.99 0.66
N ASP A 122 -6.14 -5.70 0.74
CA ASP A 122 -6.78 -4.70 -0.10
C ASP A 122 -6.07 -4.59 -1.46
N ILE A 123 -4.77 -4.91 -1.50
CA ILE A 123 -4.03 -5.12 -2.75
C ILE A 123 -4.60 -6.34 -3.49
N VAL A 124 -4.85 -7.44 -2.75
CA VAL A 124 -5.46 -8.65 -3.32
C VAL A 124 -6.82 -8.34 -3.95
N SER A 125 -7.71 -7.61 -3.26
CA SER A 125 -9.02 -7.27 -3.80
C SER A 125 -8.94 -6.38 -5.05
N HIS A 126 -8.02 -5.42 -5.07
CA HIS A 126 -7.80 -4.57 -6.25
C HIS A 126 -7.26 -5.36 -7.44
N VAL A 127 -6.36 -6.32 -7.20
CA VAL A 127 -5.88 -7.23 -8.23
C VAL A 127 -7.05 -8.07 -8.77
N GLU A 128 -7.92 -8.61 -7.92
CA GLU A 128 -9.12 -9.32 -8.37
C GLU A 128 -10.04 -8.46 -9.25
N GLU A 129 -10.23 -7.19 -8.92
CA GLU A 129 -11.02 -6.22 -9.71
C GLU A 129 -10.37 -5.83 -11.05
N ILE A 130 -9.03 -5.81 -11.11
CA ILE A 130 -8.28 -5.59 -12.35
C ILE A 130 -8.52 -6.74 -13.32
N TYR A 131 -8.58 -7.96 -12.81
CA TYR A 131 -8.64 -9.19 -13.59
C TYR A 131 -10.05 -9.79 -13.74
N ASP A 132 -11.10 -9.07 -13.29
CA ASP A 132 -12.51 -9.45 -13.46
C ASP A 132 -12.81 -10.90 -12.97
N HIS A 133 -12.20 -11.29 -11.85
CA HIS A 133 -12.35 -12.61 -11.21
C HIS A 133 -11.97 -13.85 -12.05
N LYS A 134 -11.18 -13.70 -13.12
CA LYS A 134 -10.79 -14.83 -13.99
C LYS A 134 -9.55 -15.61 -13.53
N ILE A 135 -9.02 -15.28 -12.35
CA ILE A 135 -7.72 -15.74 -11.88
C ILE A 135 -7.89 -16.57 -10.60
N SER A 136 -7.10 -17.63 -10.47
CA SER A 136 -7.07 -18.48 -9.28
C SER A 136 -6.41 -17.80 -8.08
N ALA A 137 -6.75 -18.22 -6.86
CA ALA A 137 -6.14 -17.67 -5.64
C ALA A 137 -4.60 -17.82 -5.61
N ALA A 138 -4.06 -18.90 -6.20
CA ALA A 138 -2.62 -19.13 -6.30
C ALA A 138 -1.94 -18.13 -7.24
N GLU A 139 -2.56 -17.81 -8.37
CA GLU A 139 -2.08 -16.79 -9.30
C GLU A 139 -2.13 -15.39 -8.69
N ILE A 140 -3.20 -15.05 -7.98
CA ILE A 140 -3.31 -13.77 -7.27
C ILE A 140 -2.17 -13.63 -6.26
N SER A 141 -1.91 -14.68 -5.46
CA SER A 141 -0.78 -14.68 -4.51
C SER A 141 0.55 -14.45 -5.23
N SER A 142 0.81 -15.18 -6.32
CA SER A 142 2.04 -15.06 -7.08
C SER A 142 2.23 -13.66 -7.66
N ILE A 143 1.16 -13.04 -8.15
CA ILE A 143 1.18 -11.65 -8.64
C ILE A 143 1.41 -10.68 -7.48
N THR A 144 0.66 -10.81 -6.39
CA THR A 144 0.76 -9.89 -5.23
C THR A 144 2.14 -9.95 -4.57
N ASP A 145 2.75 -11.13 -4.52
CA ASP A 145 4.10 -11.31 -3.96
C ASP A 145 5.17 -10.56 -4.77
N LYS A 146 4.97 -10.38 -6.09
CA LYS A 146 5.85 -9.56 -6.93
C LYS A 146 5.51 -8.07 -6.85
N LEU A 147 4.26 -7.71 -6.65
CA LEU A 147 3.82 -6.32 -6.57
C LEU A 147 4.19 -5.63 -5.26
N LEU A 148 4.10 -6.34 -4.14
CA LEU A 148 4.41 -5.81 -2.81
C LEU A 148 5.78 -5.10 -2.71
N PRO A 149 6.91 -5.70 -3.14
CA PRO A 149 8.20 -5.02 -3.05
C PRO A 149 8.24 -3.74 -3.89
N VAL A 150 7.63 -3.73 -5.08
CA VAL A 150 7.58 -2.56 -5.97
C VAL A 150 6.76 -1.42 -5.34
N ILE A 151 5.62 -1.75 -4.74
CA ILE A 151 4.76 -0.78 -4.05
C ILE A 151 5.48 -0.21 -2.83
N ASN A 152 6.16 -1.06 -2.05
CA ASN A 152 6.89 -0.62 -0.86
C ASN A 152 8.10 0.26 -1.20
N GLU A 153 8.86 -0.09 -2.24
CA GLU A 153 9.96 0.72 -2.76
C GLU A 153 9.46 2.12 -3.15
N TRP A 154 8.31 2.18 -3.83
CA TRP A 154 7.70 3.46 -4.20
C TRP A 154 7.20 4.26 -3.00
N ARG A 155 6.67 3.59 -1.97
CA ARG A 155 6.22 4.25 -0.72
C ARG A 155 7.38 4.80 0.11
N SER A 156 8.60 4.29 -0.09
CA SER A 156 9.78 4.66 0.71
C SER A 156 10.95 5.09 -0.18
N PRO A 157 10.79 6.16 -0.99
CA PRO A 157 11.88 6.64 -1.83
C PRO A 157 13.03 7.15 -0.96
N PRO A 158 14.29 6.99 -1.39
CA PRO A 158 15.42 7.51 -0.65
C PRO A 158 15.32 9.04 -0.56
N LEU A 159 15.38 9.56 0.67
CA LEU A 159 15.36 10.99 0.94
C LEU A 159 16.70 11.63 0.53
N GLN A 160 16.62 12.87 0.03
CA GLN A 160 17.82 13.67 -0.18
C GLN A 160 18.44 14.09 1.15
N SER A 161 19.76 14.34 1.16
CA SER A 161 20.49 14.66 2.40
C SER A 161 20.15 16.04 2.97
N VAL A 162 19.63 16.96 2.16
CA VAL A 162 19.33 18.33 2.57
C VAL A 162 17.98 18.77 2.00
N TYR A 163 17.06 19.14 2.89
CA TYR A 163 15.78 19.79 2.55
C TYR A 163 15.76 21.19 3.18
N PRO A 164 15.89 22.28 2.39
CA PRO A 164 15.94 23.65 2.91
C PRO A 164 14.67 24.09 3.65
N ILE A 165 13.51 23.55 3.26
CA ILE A 165 12.20 23.85 3.84
C ILE A 165 11.41 22.54 3.89
N VAL A 166 10.82 22.23 5.04
CA VAL A 166 9.98 21.03 5.26
C VAL A 166 8.63 21.48 5.80
N PHE A 167 7.55 21.08 5.13
CA PHE A 167 6.19 21.26 5.63
C PHE A 167 5.74 19.96 6.29
N MET A 168 5.29 20.05 7.54
CA MET A 168 4.69 18.93 8.26
C MET A 168 3.19 19.18 8.37
N ASP A 169 2.40 18.27 7.81
CA ASP A 169 0.96 18.24 7.97
C ASP A 169 0.58 17.15 8.96
N GLY A 170 -0.39 17.43 9.83
CA GLY A 170 -0.81 16.56 10.92
C GLY A 170 -2.29 16.26 10.83
N MET A 171 -2.63 15.00 10.52
CA MET A 171 -4.01 14.55 10.49
C MET A 171 -4.38 13.84 11.79
N PHE A 172 -5.44 14.30 12.46
CA PHE A 172 -5.98 13.63 13.64
C PHE A 172 -6.92 12.50 13.23
N PHE A 173 -6.46 11.25 13.33
CA PHE A 173 -7.30 10.08 13.11
C PHE A 173 -7.95 9.61 14.41
N LYS A 174 -9.27 9.38 14.37
CA LYS A 174 -10.00 8.75 15.47
C LYS A 174 -9.79 7.24 15.41
N VAL A 175 -8.70 6.76 16.00
CA VAL A 175 -8.40 5.32 16.07
C VAL A 175 -9.33 4.66 17.10
N LYS A 176 -9.96 3.54 16.73
CA LYS A 176 -10.69 2.70 17.70
C LYS A 176 -9.69 2.11 18.70
N GLU A 177 -9.87 2.42 19.99
CA GLU A 177 -9.04 2.04 21.15
C GLU A 177 -8.49 0.59 21.08
N ILE A 178 -9.28 -0.34 20.54
CA ILE A 178 -8.99 -1.78 20.46
C ILE A 178 -7.65 -2.09 19.76
N ALA A 179 -7.24 -1.33 18.73
CA ALA A 179 -6.02 -1.64 17.98
C ALA A 179 -4.74 -1.27 18.75
N PHE A 180 -4.76 -0.12 19.46
CA PHE A 180 -3.66 0.35 20.29
C PHE A 180 -3.48 -0.54 21.52
N GLU A 181 -4.58 -0.87 22.20
CA GLU A 181 -4.62 -1.81 23.32
C GLU A 181 -4.04 -3.19 22.93
N ARG A 182 -4.42 -3.72 21.76
CA ARG A 182 -3.93 -5.03 21.27
C ARG A 182 -2.45 -5.05 20.95
N SER A 183 -1.87 -3.93 20.50
CA SER A 183 -0.43 -3.86 20.21
C SER A 183 0.42 -3.92 21.48
N LEU A 184 0.03 -3.17 22.51
CA LEU A 184 0.73 -3.11 23.79
C LEU A 184 0.57 -4.41 24.60
N LEU A 185 -0.60 -5.05 24.51
CA LEU A 185 -0.86 -6.34 25.16
C LEU A 185 0.02 -7.50 24.64
N LYS A 186 0.70 -7.37 23.49
CA LYS A 186 1.64 -8.40 23.01
C LYS A 186 2.80 -8.63 23.97
N TYR A 187 3.17 -7.60 24.74
CA TYR A 187 4.32 -7.59 25.62
C TYR A 187 3.95 -7.72 27.10
N VAL A 188 2.65 -7.77 27.42
CA VAL A 188 2.11 -7.87 28.79
C VAL A 188 1.58 -9.28 29.02
N ALA A 189 1.90 -9.89 30.16
CA ALA A 189 1.37 -11.21 30.48
C ALA A 189 -0.16 -11.17 30.62
N SER A 190 -0.85 -12.20 30.12
CA SER A 190 -2.32 -12.29 30.13
C SER A 190 -2.96 -12.04 31.51
N LYS A 191 -2.29 -12.45 32.59
CA LYS A 191 -2.74 -12.22 33.97
C LYS A 191 -2.79 -10.74 34.38
N ASP A 192 -1.92 -9.92 33.80
CA ASP A 192 -1.78 -8.50 34.13
C ASP A 192 -2.48 -7.59 33.11
N ALA A 193 -2.90 -8.14 31.96
CA ALA A 193 -3.50 -7.42 30.84
C ALA A 193 -4.68 -6.52 31.25
N LYS A 194 -5.59 -7.03 32.08
CA LYS A 194 -6.79 -6.29 32.51
C LYS A 194 -6.43 -5.11 33.42
N SER A 195 -5.49 -5.31 34.35
CA SER A 195 -5.04 -4.28 35.28
C SER A 195 -4.20 -3.22 34.56
N PHE A 196 -3.29 -3.65 33.68
CA PHE A 196 -2.47 -2.76 32.86
C PHE A 196 -3.34 -1.88 31.95
N LEU A 197 -4.33 -2.45 31.26
CA LEU A 197 -5.24 -1.70 30.41
C LEU A 197 -6.02 -0.65 31.20
N SER A 198 -6.52 -0.98 32.39
CA SER A 198 -7.27 -0.04 33.22
C SER A 198 -6.45 1.19 33.60
N ASP A 199 -5.15 1.02 33.83
CA ASP A 199 -4.24 2.14 34.14
C ASP A 199 -3.90 2.92 32.87
N LEU A 200 -3.67 2.23 31.75
CA LEU A 200 -3.41 2.85 30.45
C LEU A 200 -4.59 3.71 29.97
N LYS A 201 -5.84 3.27 30.22
CA LYS A 201 -7.06 4.04 29.90
C LYS A 201 -7.01 5.45 30.48
N LYS A 202 -6.49 5.60 31.70
CA LYS A 202 -6.41 6.91 32.36
C LYS A 202 -5.50 7.87 31.60
N VAL A 203 -4.40 7.36 31.03
CA VAL A 203 -3.43 8.17 30.27
C VAL A 203 -4.07 8.77 29.02
N TYR A 204 -4.68 7.93 28.17
CA TYR A 204 -5.20 8.40 26.88
C TYR A 204 -6.63 8.96 26.94
N GLN A 205 -7.39 8.70 28.01
CA GLN A 205 -8.69 9.34 28.26
C GLN A 205 -8.59 10.62 29.10
N ALA A 206 -7.37 11.06 29.43
CA ALA A 206 -7.16 12.30 30.17
C ALA A 206 -7.66 13.53 29.39
N SER A 207 -8.30 14.45 30.09
CA SER A 207 -8.86 15.68 29.52
C SER A 207 -7.81 16.74 29.17
N SER A 208 -6.56 16.57 29.61
CA SER A 208 -5.45 17.47 29.27
C SER A 208 -4.10 16.75 29.27
N LYS A 209 -3.15 17.28 28.49
CA LYS A 209 -1.78 16.76 28.38
C LYS A 209 -1.10 16.61 29.75
N LYS A 210 -1.24 17.62 30.61
CA LYS A 210 -0.62 17.62 31.95
C LYS A 210 -1.15 16.51 32.86
N ILE A 211 -2.43 16.16 32.71
CA ILE A 211 -3.05 15.05 33.45
C ILE A 211 -2.59 13.71 32.85
N ALA A 212 -2.49 13.62 31.52
CA ALA A 212 -1.97 12.43 30.85
C ALA A 212 -0.52 12.11 31.27
N GLU A 213 0.34 13.14 31.36
CA GLU A 213 1.73 13.00 31.82
C GLU A 213 1.81 12.46 33.25
N ASN A 214 0.96 12.96 34.16
CA ASN A 214 0.90 12.45 35.52
C ASN A 214 0.49 10.97 35.56
N TYR A 215 -0.55 10.58 34.81
CA TYR A 215 -0.96 9.19 34.75
C TYR A 215 0.08 8.29 34.07
N LEU A 216 0.86 8.82 33.13
CA LEU A 216 1.95 8.09 32.51
C LEU A 216 3.07 7.79 33.51
N LEU A 217 3.41 8.75 34.37
CA LEU A 217 4.37 8.56 35.47
C LEU A 217 3.87 7.50 36.47
N GLU A 218 2.60 7.57 36.88
CA GLU A 218 1.99 6.55 37.76
C GLU A 218 2.03 5.15 37.13
N LEU A 219 1.86 5.08 35.81
CA LEU A 219 1.87 3.84 35.06
C LEU A 219 3.30 3.26 34.95
N ASP A 220 4.31 4.11 34.76
CA ASP A 220 5.73 3.73 34.73
C ASP A 220 6.25 3.28 36.10
N GLU A 221 5.88 3.96 37.19
CA GLU A 221 6.22 3.52 38.54
C GLU A 221 5.67 2.11 38.84
N LYS A 222 4.46 1.81 38.36
CA LYS A 222 3.77 0.55 38.64
C LYS A 222 4.20 -0.60 37.71
N TRP A 223 4.46 -0.31 36.44
CA TRP A 223 4.68 -1.34 35.42
C TRP A 223 6.04 -1.26 34.71
N GLY A 224 6.77 -0.15 34.81
CA GLY A 224 8.04 0.08 34.13
C GLY A 224 9.14 -0.93 34.49
N THR A 225 9.17 -1.37 35.76
CA THR A 225 10.12 -2.43 36.19
C THR A 225 9.78 -3.82 35.63
N LYS A 226 8.51 -4.08 35.35
CA LYS A 226 8.01 -5.40 34.94
C LYS A 226 7.85 -5.54 33.42
N TYR A 227 7.54 -4.43 32.74
CA TYR A 227 7.32 -4.35 31.30
C TYR A 227 8.07 -3.13 30.70
N PRO A 228 9.41 -3.09 30.81
CA PRO A 228 10.19 -1.95 30.33
C PRO A 228 10.02 -1.71 28.83
N MET A 229 9.83 -2.78 28.04
CA MET A 229 9.66 -2.70 26.59
C MET A 229 8.35 -2.02 26.13
N VAL A 230 7.40 -1.80 27.04
CA VAL A 230 6.12 -1.14 26.73
C VAL A 230 6.18 0.37 26.96
N LEU A 231 7.16 0.83 27.74
CA LEU A 231 7.26 2.20 28.25
C LEU A 231 8.60 2.86 27.97
N ALA A 232 9.60 2.11 27.51
CA ALA A 232 10.87 2.63 27.03
C ALA A 232 10.71 3.27 25.64
N GLU A 233 11.27 4.47 25.49
CA GLU A 233 11.53 5.15 24.21
C GLU A 233 12.31 4.28 23.21
#